data_AF-A0A0R3K3S4-F1
#
_entry.id   AF-A0A0R3K3S4-F1
#
_cell.length_a   1.000
_cell.length_b   1.000
_cell.length_c   1.000
_cell.angle_alpha   90.00
_cell.angle_beta   90.00
_cell.angle_gamma   90.00
#
_symmetry.space_group_name_H-M   'P 1'
#
loop_
_entity.id
_entity.type
_entity.pdbx_description
1 polymer ?
#
loop_
_entity_poly.entity_id
_entity_poly.type
_entity_poly.pdbx_seq_one_letter_code
_entity_poly.pdbx_strand_id
1 'polypeptide(L)'
;MNLVELYFNTLDQEMLFKVANRWKVNIKGFANITRVPEIMLRKNLIQKFNNKPDMFNKLLEEVYGTKIKEMKIDSIEDFLYTFLSYPLKDKVPTHFALGILIFLYPEFAEQKLNILNENILNNRHIFDGCIEDLKLTKENSAEVISKLLQLKEPFDYFSMFDAEIETALKTLKLFDKYEKLKSVFKDYDLYEFAKYFIENRNTYPDYVMVFAYLSNISDEEFDSNRDFYNKLYTDAHICLDIEAFRHFEELFNDLSQKNNNLEREINNKEERLVSLEKQLNEFEEKYIVYKNEINKTVENLKSQVEAKIKETENLTNLKREFNLSFENTIITGYGYDRIFDSIGRCNVVSFEELNNLNYLEGYKGLVIIHKNSIVTTKDLLLLEKKLKGNNIKFTVIFGVTIEEMVRNIIIKKSKLGV
;
A
#
# COMPACT_ATOMS: atom_id res chain seq x y z
N MET A 1 0.76 -51.21 10.14
CA MET A 1 -0.28 -50.72 9.22
C MET A 1 -0.70 -51.88 8.33
N ASN A 2 -1.96 -51.96 7.91
CA ASN A 2 -2.45 -52.99 6.96
C ASN A 2 -3.20 -52.35 5.78
N LEU A 3 -3.70 -53.14 4.83
CA LEU A 3 -4.37 -52.64 3.62
C LEU A 3 -5.64 -51.82 3.91
N VAL A 4 -6.40 -52.21 4.95
CA VAL A 4 -7.61 -51.48 5.35
C VAL A 4 -7.23 -50.08 5.88
N GLU A 5 -6.24 -50.02 6.76
CA GLU A 5 -5.69 -48.77 7.29
C GLU A 5 -5.13 -47.89 6.17
N LEU A 6 -4.36 -48.49 5.25
CA LEU A 6 -3.80 -47.78 4.10
C LEU A 6 -4.90 -47.15 3.24
N TYR A 7 -5.89 -47.94 2.82
CA TYR A 7 -7.00 -47.46 1.99
C TYR A 7 -7.76 -46.33 2.67
N PHE A 8 -8.18 -46.49 3.92
CA PHE A 8 -8.91 -45.46 4.64
C PHE A 8 -8.09 -44.22 4.96
N ASN A 9 -6.75 -44.27 4.90
CA ASN A 9 -5.89 -43.09 5.00
C ASN A 9 -5.77 -42.32 3.67
N THR A 10 -6.03 -42.96 2.53
CA THR A 10 -6.00 -42.30 1.20
C THR A 10 -7.30 -41.63 0.78
N LEU A 11 -8.43 -41.96 1.40
CA LEU A 11 -9.72 -41.37 1.05
C LEU A 11 -9.79 -39.89 1.44
N ASP A 12 -10.43 -39.07 0.62
CA ASP A 12 -10.82 -37.71 1.01
C ASP A 12 -12.03 -37.73 1.96
N GLN A 13 -12.33 -36.57 2.54
CA GLN A 13 -13.42 -36.43 3.52
C GLN A 13 -14.80 -36.74 2.90
N GLU A 14 -15.02 -36.42 1.63
CA GLU A 14 -16.28 -36.68 0.95
C GLU A 14 -16.53 -38.18 0.79
N MET A 15 -15.51 -38.94 0.36
CA MET A 15 -15.58 -40.38 0.25
C MET A 15 -15.70 -41.06 1.61
N LEU A 16 -15.02 -40.56 2.64
CA LEU A 16 -15.23 -41.04 4.01
C LEU A 16 -16.69 -40.89 4.44
N PHE A 17 -17.34 -39.75 4.15
CA PHE A 17 -18.77 -39.56 4.44
C PHE A 17 -19.66 -40.50 3.63
N LYS A 18 -19.40 -40.69 2.33
CA LYS A 18 -20.16 -41.61 1.46
C LYS A 18 -20.09 -43.03 2.00
N VAL A 19 -18.89 -43.54 2.32
CA VAL A 19 -18.69 -44.87 2.88
C VAL A 19 -19.39 -45.01 4.23
N ALA A 20 -19.21 -44.03 5.12
CA ALA A 20 -19.80 -44.07 6.46
C ALA A 20 -21.34 -44.07 6.45
N ASN A 21 -21.96 -43.26 5.58
CA ASN A 21 -23.40 -43.22 5.41
C ASN A 21 -23.96 -44.52 4.81
N ARG A 22 -23.33 -45.02 3.74
CA ARG A 22 -23.71 -46.27 3.06
C ARG A 22 -23.70 -47.45 4.04
N TRP A 23 -22.66 -47.53 4.86
CA TRP A 23 -22.46 -48.61 5.82
C TRP A 23 -23.01 -48.31 7.22
N LYS A 24 -23.82 -47.26 7.38
CA LYS A 24 -24.49 -46.88 8.64
C LYS A 24 -23.53 -46.89 9.83
N VAL A 25 -22.39 -46.22 9.69
CA VAL A 25 -21.44 -46.04 10.80
C VAL A 25 -22.07 -45.11 11.82
N ASN A 26 -22.01 -45.46 13.11
CA ASN A 26 -22.54 -44.63 14.18
C ASN A 26 -21.38 -44.19 15.09
N ILE A 27 -21.24 -42.88 15.29
CA ILE A 27 -20.16 -42.28 16.08
C ILE A 27 -20.77 -41.54 17.25
N LYS A 28 -20.47 -42.02 18.47
CA LYS A 28 -21.02 -41.45 19.71
C LYS A 28 -20.70 -39.95 19.79
N GLY A 29 -21.73 -39.16 20.13
CA GLY A 29 -21.64 -37.70 20.22
C GLY A 29 -22.01 -36.93 18.96
N PHE A 30 -22.26 -37.63 17.83
CA PHE A 30 -22.62 -36.98 16.56
C PHE A 30 -23.90 -37.58 15.98
N ALA A 31 -24.92 -36.72 15.79
CA ALA A 31 -26.17 -37.11 15.14
C ALA A 31 -26.07 -37.16 13.61
N ASN A 32 -25.10 -36.46 13.02
CA ASN A 32 -24.85 -36.43 11.58
C ASN A 32 -23.37 -36.69 11.30
N ILE A 33 -23.08 -37.66 10.43
CA ILE A 33 -21.74 -38.06 10.01
C ILE A 33 -20.95 -36.91 9.38
N THR A 34 -21.61 -35.97 8.70
CA THR A 34 -20.93 -34.84 8.03
C THR A 34 -20.32 -33.84 9.00
N ARG A 35 -20.68 -33.89 10.28
CA ARG A 35 -20.13 -33.03 11.34
C ARG A 35 -19.03 -33.71 12.15
N VAL A 36 -18.71 -34.97 11.85
CA VAL A 36 -17.68 -35.73 12.56
C VAL A 36 -16.30 -35.27 12.11
N PRO A 37 -15.36 -34.99 13.04
CA PRO A 37 -13.97 -34.74 12.69
C PRO A 37 -13.36 -35.90 11.90
N GLU A 38 -12.63 -35.59 10.84
CA GLU A 38 -12.10 -36.56 9.88
C GLU A 38 -11.28 -37.69 10.54
N ILE A 39 -10.38 -37.34 11.47
CA ILE A 39 -9.56 -38.30 12.23
C ILE A 39 -10.45 -39.32 12.97
N MET A 40 -11.55 -38.85 13.55
CA MET A 40 -12.48 -39.72 14.29
C MET A 40 -13.26 -40.62 13.33
N LEU A 41 -13.68 -40.08 12.19
CA LEU A 41 -14.37 -40.83 11.15
C LEU A 41 -13.49 -41.95 10.56
N ARG A 42 -12.24 -41.63 10.18
CA ARG A 42 -11.24 -42.59 9.69
C ARG A 42 -11.03 -43.71 10.70
N LYS A 43 -10.82 -43.38 11.98
CA LYS A 43 -10.62 -44.37 13.05
C LYS A 43 -11.80 -45.35 13.18
N ASN A 44 -13.04 -44.85 13.14
CA ASN A 44 -14.23 -45.69 13.26
C ASN A 44 -14.42 -46.59 12.02
N LEU A 45 -14.12 -46.08 10.82
CA LEU A 45 -14.15 -46.86 9.59
C LEU A 45 -13.11 -47.98 9.63
N ILE A 46 -11.85 -47.66 9.94
CA ILE A 46 -10.77 -48.65 10.10
C ILE A 46 -11.20 -49.74 11.09
N GLN A 47 -11.65 -49.37 12.29
CA GLN A 47 -12.10 -50.35 13.30
C GLN A 47 -13.23 -51.27 12.81
N LYS A 48 -14.15 -50.75 11.98
CA LYS A 48 -15.27 -51.52 11.44
C LYS A 48 -14.82 -52.57 10.43
N PHE A 49 -13.79 -52.29 9.64
CA PHE A 49 -13.35 -53.13 8.51
C PHE A 49 -12.05 -53.94 8.78
N ASN A 50 -11.21 -53.55 9.76
CA ASN A 50 -9.83 -54.07 9.94
C ASN A 50 -9.71 -55.60 10.03
N ASN A 51 -10.73 -56.26 10.57
CA ASN A 51 -10.75 -57.70 10.81
C ASN A 51 -11.90 -58.39 10.07
N LYS A 52 -12.44 -57.77 9.01
CA LYS A 52 -13.60 -58.27 8.25
C LYS A 52 -13.31 -58.21 6.75
N PRO A 53 -12.44 -59.11 6.24
CA PRO A 53 -12.00 -59.08 4.84
C PRO A 53 -13.16 -59.16 3.85
N ASP A 54 -14.14 -60.05 4.07
CA ASP A 54 -15.32 -60.17 3.19
C ASP A 54 -16.13 -58.86 3.12
N MET A 55 -16.26 -58.19 4.26
CA MET A 55 -17.01 -56.95 4.36
C MET A 55 -16.27 -55.78 3.69
N PHE A 56 -14.93 -55.79 3.78
CA PHE A 56 -14.08 -54.82 3.12
C PHE A 56 -14.02 -55.04 1.59
N ASN A 57 -13.94 -56.28 1.14
CA ASN A 57 -14.00 -56.63 -0.28
C ASN A 57 -15.33 -56.23 -0.89
N LYS A 58 -16.44 -56.50 -0.18
CA LYS A 58 -17.77 -56.05 -0.62
C LYS A 58 -17.87 -54.52 -0.71
N LEU A 59 -17.23 -53.78 0.20
CA LEU A 59 -17.14 -52.32 0.10
C LEU A 59 -16.40 -51.92 -1.19
N LEU A 60 -15.23 -52.49 -1.47
CA LEU A 60 -14.46 -52.16 -2.67
C LEU A 60 -15.22 -52.52 -3.96
N GLU A 61 -15.91 -53.66 -3.97
CA GLU A 61 -16.78 -54.06 -5.08
C GLU A 61 -17.94 -53.08 -5.29
N GLU A 62 -18.60 -52.64 -4.22
CA GLU A 62 -19.69 -51.65 -4.32
C GLU A 62 -19.20 -50.29 -4.85
N VAL A 63 -17.97 -49.90 -4.51
CA VAL A 63 -17.40 -48.61 -4.93
C VAL A 63 -16.85 -48.67 -6.36
N TYR A 64 -16.18 -49.76 -6.73
CA TYR A 64 -15.39 -49.84 -7.97
C TYR A 64 -15.85 -50.91 -8.96
N GLY A 65 -16.71 -51.86 -8.56
CA GLY A 65 -17.03 -53.06 -9.35
C GLY A 65 -17.58 -52.76 -10.75
N THR A 66 -18.37 -51.70 -10.92
CA THR A 66 -18.84 -51.27 -12.26
C THR A 66 -17.69 -50.80 -13.14
N LYS A 67 -16.75 -50.02 -12.58
CA LYS A 67 -15.58 -49.50 -13.31
C LYS A 67 -14.58 -50.58 -13.66
N ILE A 68 -14.37 -51.54 -12.78
CA ILE A 68 -13.50 -52.69 -13.03
C ILE A 68 -13.97 -53.51 -14.24
N LYS A 69 -15.29 -53.75 -14.37
CA LYS A 69 -15.88 -54.47 -15.51
C LYS A 69 -15.68 -53.74 -16.85
N GLU A 70 -15.55 -52.42 -16.84
CA GLU A 70 -15.30 -51.60 -18.02
C GLU A 70 -13.82 -51.59 -18.44
N MET A 71 -12.89 -51.82 -17.51
CA MET A 71 -11.46 -51.54 -17.71
C MET A 71 -10.66 -52.61 -18.47
N LYS A 72 -11.19 -53.83 -18.68
CA LYS A 72 -10.51 -54.94 -19.39
C LYS A 72 -9.03 -55.13 -18.98
N ILE A 73 -8.79 -55.24 -17.68
CA ILE A 73 -7.45 -55.46 -17.12
C ILE A 73 -7.25 -56.96 -16.94
N ASP A 74 -6.29 -57.52 -17.67
CA ASP A 74 -6.09 -58.97 -17.76
C ASP A 74 -4.96 -59.48 -16.85
N SER A 75 -4.07 -58.59 -16.38
CA SER A 75 -2.90 -58.93 -15.56
C SER A 75 -2.51 -57.81 -14.58
N ILE A 76 -1.68 -58.14 -13.56
CA ILE A 76 -1.15 -57.13 -12.63
C ILE A 76 -0.24 -56.14 -13.37
N GLU A 77 0.45 -56.61 -14.41
CA GLU A 77 1.27 -55.78 -15.28
C GLU A 77 0.42 -54.76 -16.04
N ASP A 78 -0.65 -55.21 -16.70
CA ASP A 78 -1.56 -54.31 -17.42
C ASP A 78 -2.25 -53.33 -16.47
N PHE A 79 -2.52 -53.75 -15.23
CA PHE A 79 -3.02 -52.89 -14.17
C PHE A 79 -2.03 -51.77 -13.84
N LEU A 80 -0.78 -52.12 -13.52
CA LEU A 80 0.27 -51.17 -13.16
C LEU A 80 0.53 -50.20 -14.31
N TYR A 81 0.65 -50.69 -15.54
CA TYR A 81 0.84 -49.85 -16.72
C TYR A 81 -0.30 -48.85 -16.91
N THR A 82 -1.55 -49.29 -16.74
CA THR A 82 -2.72 -48.41 -16.92
C THR A 82 -2.74 -47.23 -15.95
N PHE A 83 -2.39 -47.44 -14.69
CA PHE A 83 -2.45 -46.39 -13.67
C PHE A 83 -1.15 -45.60 -13.56
N LEU A 84 -0.02 -46.13 -14.06
CA LEU A 84 1.27 -45.44 -14.11
C LEU A 84 1.51 -44.69 -15.42
N SER A 85 0.60 -44.77 -16.39
CA SER A 85 0.66 -44.02 -17.64
C SER A 85 -0.13 -42.71 -17.58
N TYR A 86 0.29 -41.74 -18.41
CA TYR A 86 -0.48 -40.51 -18.60
C TYR A 86 -1.75 -40.77 -19.42
N PRO A 87 -2.84 -40.02 -19.17
CA PRO A 87 -3.01 -39.00 -18.14
C PRO A 87 -3.52 -39.57 -16.80
N LEU A 88 -3.72 -40.88 -16.67
CA LEU A 88 -4.40 -41.49 -15.52
C LEU A 88 -3.59 -41.36 -14.23
N LYS A 89 -2.26 -41.43 -14.31
CA LYS A 89 -1.31 -41.18 -13.21
C LYS A 89 -1.63 -39.90 -12.44
N ASP A 90 -2.09 -38.86 -13.15
CA ASP A 90 -2.34 -37.53 -12.57
C ASP A 90 -3.83 -37.18 -12.43
N LYS A 91 -4.71 -37.83 -13.21
CA LYS A 91 -6.15 -37.53 -13.22
C LYS A 91 -6.96 -38.34 -12.22
N VAL A 92 -6.42 -39.47 -11.76
CA VAL A 92 -7.16 -40.41 -10.91
C VAL A 92 -6.74 -40.24 -9.45
N PRO A 93 -7.69 -39.98 -8.53
CA PRO A 93 -7.37 -39.94 -7.11
C PRO A 93 -6.72 -41.24 -6.61
N THR A 94 -5.70 -41.12 -5.78
CA THR A 94 -4.91 -42.25 -5.24
C THR A 94 -5.75 -43.40 -4.68
N HIS A 95 -6.82 -43.07 -3.94
CA HIS A 95 -7.70 -44.07 -3.35
C HIS A 95 -8.41 -44.96 -4.38
N PHE A 96 -8.67 -44.44 -5.59
CA PHE A 96 -9.33 -45.17 -6.66
C PHE A 96 -8.43 -46.29 -7.19
N ALA A 97 -7.20 -45.95 -7.58
CA ALA A 97 -6.23 -46.92 -8.05
C ALA A 97 -5.91 -47.94 -6.95
N LEU A 98 -5.68 -47.50 -5.71
CA LEU A 98 -5.43 -48.37 -4.57
C LEU A 98 -6.60 -49.34 -4.30
N GLY A 99 -7.83 -48.85 -4.31
CA GLY A 99 -9.02 -49.65 -4.04
C GLY A 99 -9.22 -50.77 -5.06
N ILE A 100 -8.94 -50.50 -6.33
CA ILE A 100 -8.99 -51.53 -7.38
C ILE A 100 -7.85 -52.54 -7.20
N LEU A 101 -6.62 -52.09 -6.88
CA LEU A 101 -5.49 -53.00 -6.64
C LEU A 101 -5.81 -53.98 -5.51
N ILE A 102 -6.30 -53.46 -4.37
CA ILE A 102 -6.63 -54.31 -3.22
C ILE A 102 -7.74 -55.31 -3.55
N PHE A 103 -8.70 -54.92 -4.39
CA PHE A 103 -9.80 -55.79 -4.78
C PHE A 103 -9.38 -56.90 -5.76
N LEU A 104 -8.61 -56.55 -6.80
CA LEU A 104 -8.23 -57.48 -7.87
C LEU A 104 -7.00 -58.33 -7.52
N TYR A 105 -6.02 -57.73 -6.84
CA TYR A 105 -4.70 -58.33 -6.55
C TYR A 105 -4.29 -58.12 -5.09
N PRO A 106 -5.08 -58.61 -4.10
CA PRO A 106 -4.85 -58.36 -2.67
C PRO A 106 -3.48 -58.85 -2.19
N GLU A 107 -3.01 -60.00 -2.67
CA GLU A 107 -1.71 -60.57 -2.29
C GLU A 107 -0.54 -59.67 -2.72
N PHE A 108 -0.60 -59.12 -3.93
CA PHE A 108 0.41 -58.18 -4.43
C PHE A 108 0.39 -56.87 -3.61
N ALA A 109 -0.81 -56.35 -3.31
CA ALA A 109 -0.95 -55.16 -2.49
C ALA A 109 -0.34 -55.35 -1.09
N GLU A 110 -0.54 -56.53 -0.48
CA GLU A 110 0.02 -56.86 0.84
C GLU A 110 1.55 -56.97 0.80
N GLN A 111 2.10 -57.61 -0.24
CA GLN A 111 3.56 -57.70 -0.45
C GLN A 111 4.21 -56.32 -0.62
N LYS A 112 3.55 -55.40 -1.33
CA LYS A 112 4.06 -54.05 -1.61
C LYS A 112 3.62 -52.98 -0.62
N LEU A 113 2.96 -53.36 0.48
CA LEU A 113 2.35 -52.43 1.44
C LEU A 113 3.29 -51.31 1.93
N ASN A 114 4.55 -51.64 2.19
CA ASN A 114 5.54 -50.65 2.66
C ASN A 114 5.83 -49.59 1.58
N ILE A 115 6.02 -50.02 0.33
CA ILE A 115 6.27 -49.13 -0.81
C ILE A 115 5.05 -48.24 -1.06
N LEU A 116 3.85 -48.83 -1.08
CA LEU A 116 2.59 -48.09 -1.27
C LEU A 116 2.42 -47.00 -0.19
N ASN A 117 2.70 -47.33 1.07
CA ASN A 117 2.62 -46.38 2.18
C ASN A 117 3.65 -45.26 2.06
N GLU A 118 4.90 -45.62 1.79
CA GLU A 118 5.98 -44.65 1.65
C GLU A 118 5.69 -43.66 0.52
N ASN A 119 5.13 -44.13 -0.60
CA ASN A 119 4.72 -43.27 -1.70
C ASN A 119 3.64 -42.26 -1.27
N ILE A 120 2.63 -42.70 -0.51
CA ILE A 120 1.57 -41.81 0.00
C ILE A 120 2.15 -40.75 0.94
N LEU A 121 3.01 -41.13 1.88
CA LEU A 121 3.61 -40.21 2.85
C LEU A 121 4.50 -39.15 2.17
N ASN A 122 5.13 -39.52 1.05
CA ASN A 122 6.04 -38.66 0.30
C ASN A 122 5.37 -37.92 -0.87
N ASN A 123 4.04 -37.95 -0.98
CA ASN A 123 3.29 -37.37 -2.10
C ASN A 123 3.77 -37.84 -3.48
N ARG A 124 4.18 -39.11 -3.59
CA ARG A 124 4.53 -39.77 -4.85
C ARG A 124 3.32 -40.53 -5.41
N HIS A 125 3.39 -40.94 -6.68
CA HIS A 125 2.34 -41.79 -7.21
C HIS A 125 2.38 -43.14 -6.49
N ILE A 126 1.21 -43.67 -6.15
CA ILE A 126 1.11 -44.78 -5.19
C ILE A 126 1.83 -46.05 -5.65
N PHE A 127 1.90 -46.29 -6.96
CA PHE A 127 2.57 -47.47 -7.55
C PHE A 127 4.01 -47.23 -8.01
N ASP A 128 4.62 -46.09 -7.65
CA ASP A 128 6.04 -45.85 -7.95
C ASP A 128 6.91 -46.92 -7.26
N GLY A 129 7.87 -47.52 -7.99
CA GLY A 129 8.68 -48.63 -7.48
C GLY A 129 7.98 -50.00 -7.41
N CYS A 130 6.69 -50.09 -7.76
CA CYS A 130 6.00 -51.38 -7.86
C CYS A 130 6.31 -52.15 -9.16
N ILE A 131 6.88 -51.47 -10.16
CA ILE A 131 7.26 -52.01 -11.48
C ILE A 131 8.60 -52.77 -11.41
N GLU A 132 9.42 -52.55 -10.38
CA GLU A 132 10.77 -53.16 -10.28
C GLU A 132 10.75 -54.71 -10.26
N ASP A 133 9.61 -55.34 -9.96
CA ASP A 133 9.44 -56.79 -9.99
C ASP A 133 9.10 -57.36 -11.40
N LEU A 134 8.91 -56.51 -12.40
CA LEU A 134 8.62 -56.94 -13.77
C LEU A 134 9.89 -57.54 -14.36
N LYS A 135 9.79 -58.75 -14.93
CA LYS A 135 10.89 -59.41 -15.64
C LYS A 135 11.21 -58.64 -16.94
N LEU A 136 11.94 -57.54 -16.83
CA LEU A 136 12.45 -56.80 -17.97
C LEU A 136 13.52 -57.64 -18.68
N THR A 137 13.36 -57.84 -19.98
CA THR A 137 14.31 -58.50 -20.86
C THR A 137 14.57 -57.62 -22.08
N LYS A 138 15.61 -57.93 -22.87
CA LYS A 138 15.90 -57.16 -24.09
C LYS A 138 14.75 -57.21 -25.08
N GLU A 139 14.02 -58.33 -25.12
CA GLU A 139 12.93 -58.57 -26.07
C GLU A 139 11.65 -57.80 -25.72
N ASN A 140 11.40 -57.50 -24.44
CA ASN A 140 10.17 -56.82 -24.01
C ASN A 140 10.35 -55.33 -23.67
N SER A 141 11.59 -54.81 -23.69
CA SER A 141 11.90 -53.44 -23.25
C SER A 141 11.12 -52.36 -24.03
N ALA A 142 11.02 -52.51 -25.36
CA ALA A 142 10.25 -51.59 -26.20
C ALA A 142 8.75 -51.59 -25.82
N GLU A 143 8.17 -52.77 -25.60
CA GLU A 143 6.77 -52.92 -25.20
C GLU A 143 6.52 -52.28 -23.82
N VAL A 144 7.38 -52.56 -22.85
CA VAL A 144 7.28 -52.03 -21.48
C VAL A 144 7.33 -50.50 -21.48
N ILE A 145 8.31 -49.92 -22.18
CA ILE A 145 8.45 -48.46 -22.29
C ILE A 145 7.25 -47.85 -23.01
N SER A 146 6.80 -48.46 -24.11
CA SER A 146 5.61 -47.97 -24.81
C SER A 146 4.37 -48.00 -23.92
N LYS A 147 4.14 -49.05 -23.13
CA LYS A 147 2.98 -49.16 -22.22
C LYS A 147 3.04 -48.14 -21.08
N LEU A 148 4.22 -47.89 -20.53
CA LEU A 148 4.40 -46.94 -19.42
C LEU A 148 4.20 -45.49 -19.83
N LEU A 149 4.57 -45.15 -21.06
CA LEU A 149 4.40 -43.81 -21.63
C LEU A 149 3.07 -43.62 -22.34
N GLN A 150 2.35 -44.72 -22.63
CA GLN A 150 1.17 -44.71 -23.49
C GLN A 150 0.14 -43.67 -23.06
N LEU A 151 -0.15 -42.73 -23.97
CA LEU A 151 -1.34 -41.89 -23.94
C LEU A 151 -2.49 -42.64 -24.62
N LYS A 152 -3.65 -42.71 -23.96
CA LYS A 152 -4.85 -43.41 -24.51
C LYS A 152 -5.48 -42.69 -25.72
N GLU A 153 -5.09 -41.46 -26.01
CA GLU A 153 -5.50 -40.73 -27.21
C GLU A 153 -4.26 -40.15 -27.90
N PRO A 154 -3.91 -40.65 -29.11
CA PRO A 154 -2.94 -39.95 -29.94
C PRO A 154 -3.61 -38.68 -30.47
N PHE A 155 -3.11 -37.52 -30.08
CA PHE A 155 -3.33 -36.30 -30.84
C PHE A 155 -2.24 -36.25 -31.91
N ASP A 156 -2.65 -36.24 -33.17
CA ASP A 156 -1.74 -35.99 -34.29
C ASP A 156 -1.19 -34.56 -34.17
N TYR A 157 0.01 -34.41 -33.62
CA TYR A 157 0.77 -33.17 -33.69
C TYR A 157 2.13 -33.41 -34.35
N PHE A 158 2.50 -32.41 -35.14
CA PHE A 158 3.62 -32.33 -36.04
C PHE A 158 4.98 -32.52 -35.35
N SER A 159 5.95 -32.95 -36.16
CA SER A 159 7.38 -32.87 -35.86
C SER A 159 7.78 -31.44 -35.47
N MET A 160 8.02 -31.22 -34.19
CA MET A 160 8.72 -30.04 -33.68
C MET A 160 10.18 -30.40 -33.40
N PHE A 161 11.09 -29.43 -33.55
CA PHE A 161 12.55 -29.61 -33.57
C PHE A 161 13.12 -29.64 -32.14
N ASP A 162 14.26 -30.30 -31.91
CA ASP A 162 14.96 -30.36 -30.60
C ASP A 162 15.08 -29.01 -29.87
N ALA A 163 15.25 -27.91 -30.60
CA ALA A 163 15.34 -26.55 -30.05
C ALA A 163 14.06 -26.08 -29.33
N GLU A 164 12.88 -26.55 -29.77
CA GLU A 164 11.59 -26.23 -29.15
C GLU A 164 11.44 -26.99 -27.81
N ILE A 165 11.89 -28.26 -27.76
CA ILE A 165 11.95 -29.03 -26.51
C ILE A 165 12.91 -28.37 -25.51
N GLU A 166 14.12 -27.99 -25.92
CA GLU A 166 15.05 -27.32 -25.01
C GLU A 166 14.47 -26.02 -24.45
N THR A 167 13.79 -25.24 -25.28
CA THR A 167 13.17 -23.97 -24.89
C THR A 167 12.03 -24.20 -23.88
N ALA A 168 11.18 -25.19 -24.14
CA ALA A 168 10.11 -25.59 -23.23
C ALA A 168 10.68 -26.11 -21.89
N LEU A 169 11.70 -26.96 -21.92
CA LEU A 169 12.38 -27.47 -20.73
C LEU A 169 13.09 -26.36 -19.94
N LYS A 170 13.67 -25.36 -20.60
CA LYS A 170 14.24 -24.17 -19.93
C LYS A 170 13.16 -23.36 -19.24
N THR A 171 12.01 -23.18 -19.89
CA THR A 171 10.84 -22.49 -19.32
C THR A 171 10.32 -23.21 -18.08
N LEU A 172 10.25 -24.55 -18.13
CA LEU A 172 9.86 -25.41 -17.00
C LEU A 172 10.97 -25.61 -15.96
N LYS A 173 12.17 -25.02 -16.13
CA LYS A 173 13.33 -25.21 -15.25
C LYS A 173 13.77 -26.67 -15.10
N LEU A 174 13.61 -27.46 -16.15
CA LEU A 174 13.98 -28.88 -16.21
C LEU A 174 15.21 -29.15 -17.10
N PHE A 175 15.73 -28.12 -17.78
CA PHE A 175 16.85 -28.26 -18.72
C PHE A 175 18.12 -28.86 -18.09
N ASP A 176 18.49 -28.48 -16.87
CA ASP A 176 19.67 -29.04 -16.19
C ASP A 176 19.53 -30.56 -15.95
N LYS A 177 18.30 -31.02 -15.69
CA LYS A 177 18.00 -32.45 -15.52
C LYS A 177 18.12 -33.18 -16.87
N TYR A 178 17.63 -32.57 -17.94
CA TYR A 178 17.76 -33.09 -19.31
C TYR A 178 19.23 -33.27 -19.70
N GLU A 179 20.06 -32.23 -19.55
CA GLU A 179 21.49 -32.27 -19.90
C GLU A 179 22.24 -33.34 -19.09
N LYS A 180 21.94 -33.43 -17.78
CA LYS A 180 22.51 -34.47 -16.94
C LYS A 180 22.13 -35.87 -17.45
N LEU A 181 20.85 -36.11 -17.74
CA LEU A 181 20.37 -37.41 -18.22
C LEU A 181 20.92 -37.74 -19.62
N LYS A 182 21.07 -36.75 -20.50
CA LYS A 182 21.69 -36.91 -21.81
C LYS A 182 23.11 -37.45 -21.69
N SER A 183 23.89 -36.95 -20.72
CA SER A 183 25.22 -37.50 -20.45
C SER A 183 25.20 -38.93 -19.90
N VAL A 184 24.17 -39.30 -19.14
CA VAL A 184 23.99 -40.66 -18.59
C VAL A 184 23.65 -41.66 -19.69
N PHE A 185 22.80 -41.26 -20.65
CA PHE A 185 22.26 -42.15 -21.68
C PHE A 185 23.12 -42.27 -22.95
N LYS A 186 24.31 -41.66 -22.97
CA LYS A 186 25.14 -41.55 -24.19
C LYS A 186 25.48 -42.89 -24.86
N ASP A 187 25.58 -43.96 -24.08
CA ASP A 187 25.96 -45.30 -24.55
C ASP A 187 24.94 -46.37 -24.14
N TYR A 188 23.74 -45.97 -23.70
CA TYR A 188 22.73 -46.91 -23.22
C TYR A 188 21.99 -47.55 -24.39
N ASP A 189 21.87 -48.88 -24.38
CA ASP A 189 20.89 -49.55 -25.23
C ASP A 189 19.46 -49.40 -24.68
N LEU A 190 18.44 -49.76 -25.48
CA LEU A 190 17.04 -49.63 -25.07
C LEU A 190 16.71 -50.39 -23.78
N TYR A 191 17.39 -51.50 -23.51
CA TYR A 191 17.19 -52.28 -22.28
C TYR A 191 17.79 -51.56 -21.06
N GLU A 192 19.00 -51.02 -21.19
CA GLU A 192 19.65 -50.23 -20.14
C GLU A 192 18.86 -48.96 -19.84
N PHE A 193 18.36 -48.27 -20.88
CA PHE A 193 17.45 -47.16 -20.72
C PHE A 193 16.15 -47.58 -20.02
N ALA A 194 15.51 -48.67 -20.47
CA ALA A 194 14.26 -49.11 -19.88
C ALA A 194 14.39 -49.45 -18.39
N LYS A 195 15.49 -50.11 -18.02
CA LYS A 195 15.82 -50.38 -16.62
C LYS A 195 15.99 -49.09 -15.83
N TYR A 196 16.82 -48.16 -16.31
CA TYR A 196 17.05 -46.88 -15.64
C TYR A 196 15.77 -46.05 -15.51
N PHE A 197 14.96 -46.01 -16.57
CA PHE A 197 13.69 -45.30 -16.63
C PHE A 197 12.73 -45.80 -15.55
N ILE A 198 12.62 -47.12 -15.37
CA ILE A 198 11.77 -47.73 -14.33
C ILE A 198 12.30 -47.38 -12.92
N GLU A 199 13.60 -47.53 -12.69
CA GLU A 199 14.23 -47.30 -11.38
C GLU A 199 14.19 -45.82 -10.95
N ASN A 200 14.24 -44.88 -11.91
CA ASN A 200 14.39 -43.44 -11.63
C ASN A 200 13.13 -42.62 -11.92
N ARG A 201 12.03 -43.29 -12.19
CA ARG A 201 10.73 -42.72 -12.58
C ARG A 201 10.10 -41.79 -11.54
N ASN A 202 10.53 -41.90 -10.30
CA ASN A 202 10.15 -41.05 -9.17
C ASN A 202 11.00 -39.77 -9.03
N THR A 203 12.14 -39.71 -9.72
CA THR A 203 13.15 -38.66 -9.57
C THR A 203 13.11 -37.69 -10.74
N TYR A 204 12.82 -38.22 -11.93
CA TYR A 204 12.80 -37.47 -13.17
C TYR A 204 11.44 -37.60 -13.86
N PRO A 205 10.91 -36.53 -14.49
CA PRO A 205 9.73 -36.65 -15.32
C PRO A 205 9.99 -37.58 -16.51
N ASP A 206 8.98 -38.40 -16.83
CA ASP A 206 9.06 -39.41 -17.88
C ASP A 206 9.52 -38.85 -19.22
N TYR A 207 8.90 -37.75 -19.66
CA TYR A 207 9.22 -37.09 -20.92
C TYR A 207 10.65 -36.54 -20.96
N VAL A 208 11.20 -36.08 -19.83
CA VAL A 208 12.59 -35.59 -19.75
C VAL A 208 13.59 -36.73 -19.96
N MET A 209 13.35 -37.88 -19.34
CA MET A 209 14.20 -39.06 -19.54
C MET A 209 14.13 -39.56 -20.99
N VAL A 210 12.93 -39.57 -21.57
CA VAL A 210 12.71 -39.97 -22.97
C VAL A 210 13.44 -39.05 -23.94
N PHE A 211 13.27 -37.73 -23.83
CA PHE A 211 13.97 -36.79 -24.71
C PHE A 211 15.50 -36.87 -24.56
N ALA A 212 15.98 -37.04 -23.34
CA ALA A 212 17.40 -37.22 -23.09
C ALA A 212 17.94 -38.50 -23.77
N TYR A 213 17.21 -39.61 -23.70
CA TYR A 213 17.59 -40.87 -24.34
C TYR A 213 17.55 -40.75 -25.86
N LEU A 214 16.43 -40.26 -26.42
CA LEU A 214 16.24 -40.09 -27.86
C LEU A 214 17.33 -39.20 -28.50
N SER A 215 17.83 -38.20 -27.78
CA SER A 215 18.90 -37.32 -28.28
C SER A 215 20.27 -37.97 -28.43
N ASN A 216 20.44 -39.21 -27.93
CA ASN A 216 21.66 -40.01 -28.10
C ASN A 216 21.47 -41.18 -29.07
N ILE A 217 20.25 -41.41 -29.58
CA ILE A 217 19.99 -42.48 -30.54
C ILE A 217 20.61 -42.11 -31.88
N SER A 218 21.36 -43.04 -32.46
CA SER A 218 21.95 -42.86 -33.80
C SER A 218 20.87 -42.92 -34.89
N ASP A 219 21.09 -42.23 -36.02
CA ASP A 219 20.16 -42.26 -37.16
C ASP A 219 19.87 -43.69 -37.66
N GLU A 220 20.90 -44.55 -37.63
CA GLU A 220 20.79 -45.97 -38.04
C GLU A 220 19.86 -46.77 -37.11
N GLU A 221 20.01 -46.58 -35.79
CA GLU A 221 19.16 -47.22 -34.80
C GLU A 221 17.73 -46.66 -34.87
N PHE A 222 17.60 -45.35 -35.04
CA PHE A 222 16.31 -44.70 -35.18
C PHE A 222 15.53 -45.26 -36.38
N ASP A 223 16.18 -45.37 -37.55
CA ASP A 223 15.55 -45.88 -38.76
C ASP A 223 15.14 -47.35 -38.67
N SER A 224 15.90 -48.17 -37.92
CA SER A 224 15.58 -49.57 -37.71
C SER A 224 14.28 -49.81 -36.92
N ASN A 225 13.89 -48.86 -36.07
CA ASN A 225 12.70 -48.93 -35.21
C ASN A 225 11.89 -47.62 -35.26
N ARG A 226 11.80 -47.02 -36.46
CA ARG A 226 11.27 -45.67 -36.67
C ARG A 226 9.89 -45.44 -36.06
N ASP A 227 8.97 -46.39 -36.23
CA ASP A 227 7.60 -46.25 -35.73
C ASP A 227 7.55 -46.22 -34.19
N PHE A 228 8.39 -47.03 -33.53
CA PHE A 228 8.48 -47.04 -32.07
C PHE A 228 9.05 -45.73 -31.55
N TYR A 229 10.17 -45.26 -32.10
CA TYR A 229 10.80 -44.03 -31.64
C TYR A 229 9.99 -42.78 -31.96
N ASN A 230 9.31 -42.73 -33.11
CA ASN A 230 8.36 -41.66 -33.42
C ASN A 230 7.23 -41.61 -32.41
N LYS A 231 6.62 -42.77 -32.09
CA LYS A 231 5.56 -42.83 -31.08
C LYS A 231 6.08 -42.38 -29.71
N LEU A 232 7.27 -42.85 -29.33
CA LEU A 232 7.91 -42.53 -28.06
C LEU A 232 8.15 -41.02 -27.92
N TYR A 233 8.62 -40.39 -28.99
CA TYR A 233 8.80 -38.95 -29.08
C TYR A 233 7.48 -38.19 -28.93
N THR A 234 6.45 -38.59 -29.70
CA THR A 234 5.12 -37.96 -29.65
C THR A 234 4.49 -38.07 -28.27
N ASP A 235 4.54 -39.24 -27.63
CA ASP A 235 4.00 -39.46 -26.28
C ASP A 235 4.70 -38.55 -25.25
N ALA A 236 6.02 -38.43 -25.34
CA ALA A 236 6.79 -37.52 -24.48
C ALA A 236 6.45 -36.04 -24.73
N HIS A 237 6.24 -35.65 -25.99
CA HIS A 237 5.89 -34.28 -26.36
C HIS A 237 4.53 -33.85 -25.79
N ILE A 238 3.51 -34.69 -25.92
CA ILE A 238 2.19 -34.37 -25.36
C ILE A 238 2.28 -34.23 -23.83
N CYS A 239 3.08 -35.06 -23.16
CA CYS A 239 3.31 -34.91 -21.72
C CYS A 239 3.98 -33.56 -21.37
N LEU A 240 4.95 -33.13 -22.17
CA LEU A 240 5.60 -31.82 -22.03
C LEU A 240 4.60 -30.67 -22.24
N ASP A 241 3.73 -30.75 -23.25
CA ASP A 241 2.73 -29.72 -23.56
C ASP A 241 1.70 -29.57 -22.43
N ILE A 242 1.24 -30.68 -21.87
CA ILE A 242 0.31 -30.67 -20.72
C ILE A 242 0.96 -29.98 -19.52
N GLU A 243 2.23 -30.30 -19.24
CA GLU A 243 2.94 -29.72 -18.11
C GLU A 243 3.27 -28.24 -18.33
N ALA A 244 3.65 -27.86 -19.56
CA ALA A 244 3.81 -26.47 -19.96
C ALA A 244 2.50 -25.69 -19.78
N PHE A 245 1.38 -26.23 -20.25
CA PHE A 245 0.07 -25.61 -20.08
C PHE A 245 -0.28 -25.37 -18.61
N ARG A 246 -0.09 -26.38 -17.75
CA ARG A 246 -0.32 -26.25 -16.29
C ARG A 246 0.56 -25.18 -15.68
N HIS A 247 1.85 -25.16 -16.02
CA HIS A 247 2.78 -24.15 -15.53
C HIS A 247 2.37 -22.73 -15.93
N PHE A 248 1.92 -22.55 -17.17
CA PHE A 248 1.40 -21.25 -17.64
C PHE A 248 0.08 -20.86 -16.97
N GLU A 249 -0.80 -21.82 -16.70
CA GLU A 249 -2.04 -21.59 -15.96
C GLU A 249 -1.77 -21.12 -14.52
N GLU A 250 -0.83 -21.77 -13.82
CA GLU A 250 -0.38 -21.33 -12.49
C GLU A 250 0.22 -19.94 -12.52
N LEU A 251 1.13 -19.67 -13.47
CA LEU A 251 1.74 -18.36 -13.64
C LEU A 251 0.70 -17.27 -13.92
N PHE A 252 -0.30 -17.57 -14.76
CA PHE A 252 -1.39 -16.67 -15.07
C PHE A 252 -2.24 -16.36 -13.82
N ASN A 253 -2.57 -17.38 -13.03
CA ASN A 253 -3.31 -17.20 -11.78
C ASN A 253 -2.54 -16.33 -10.77
N ASP A 254 -1.23 -16.56 -10.62
CA ASP A 254 -0.35 -15.77 -9.76
C ASP A 254 -0.26 -14.31 -10.23
N LEU A 255 -0.09 -14.07 -11.53
CA LEU A 255 -0.05 -12.73 -12.10
C LEU A 255 -1.39 -12.01 -11.95
N SER A 256 -2.51 -12.72 -12.14
CA SER A 256 -3.86 -12.18 -11.93
C SER A 256 -4.07 -11.77 -10.48
N GLN A 257 -3.66 -12.58 -9.50
CA GLN A 257 -3.71 -12.21 -8.08
C GLN A 257 -2.83 -10.99 -7.76
N LYS A 258 -1.61 -10.92 -8.31
CA LYS A 258 -0.74 -9.75 -8.15
C LYS A 258 -1.36 -8.49 -8.74
N ASN A 259 -1.97 -8.58 -9.92
CA ASN A 259 -2.64 -7.44 -10.55
C ASN A 259 -3.81 -6.93 -9.71
N ASN A 260 -4.65 -7.83 -9.19
CA ASN A 260 -5.75 -7.47 -8.30
C ASN A 260 -5.28 -6.76 -7.02
N ASN A 261 -4.14 -7.19 -6.47
CA ASN A 261 -3.54 -6.54 -5.30
C ASN A 261 -3.00 -5.14 -5.63
N LEU A 262 -2.34 -4.97 -6.78
CA LEU A 262 -1.83 -3.69 -7.25
C LEU A 262 -2.96 -2.69 -7.54
N GLU A 263 -4.05 -3.13 -8.16
CA GLU A 263 -5.24 -2.29 -8.40
C GLU A 263 -5.83 -1.78 -7.06
N ARG A 264 -5.91 -2.63 -6.03
CA ARG A 264 -6.33 -2.20 -4.69
C ARG A 264 -5.40 -1.18 -4.08
N GLU A 265 -4.08 -1.35 -4.23
CA GLU A 265 -3.11 -0.36 -3.74
C GLU A 265 -3.24 0.98 -4.45
N ILE A 266 -3.48 0.98 -5.76
CA ILE A 266 -3.70 2.20 -6.55
C ILE A 266 -4.94 2.93 -6.02
N ASN A 267 -6.07 2.23 -5.89
CA ASN A 267 -7.30 2.84 -5.38
C ASN A 267 -7.11 3.45 -3.98
N ASN A 268 -6.42 2.75 -3.07
CA ASN A 268 -6.12 3.27 -1.74
C ASN A 268 -5.23 4.54 -1.78
N LYS A 269 -4.26 4.59 -2.72
CA LYS A 269 -3.40 5.76 -2.90
C LYS A 269 -4.16 6.93 -3.51
N GLU A 270 -5.07 6.68 -4.45
CA GLU A 270 -5.95 7.70 -5.03
C GLU A 270 -6.88 8.30 -3.99
N GLU A 271 -7.53 7.49 -3.15
CA GLU A 271 -8.36 7.97 -2.04
C GLU A 271 -7.55 8.85 -1.07
N ARG A 272 -6.31 8.45 -0.77
CA ARG A 272 -5.41 9.24 0.08
C ARG A 272 -5.01 10.57 -0.57
N LEU A 273 -4.78 10.57 -1.89
CA LEU A 273 -4.49 11.79 -2.66
C LEU A 273 -5.65 12.77 -2.57
N VAL A 274 -6.88 12.31 -2.83
CA VAL A 274 -8.09 13.14 -2.72
C VAL A 274 -8.24 13.72 -1.32
N SER A 275 -7.97 12.92 -0.28
CA SER A 275 -8.00 13.42 1.11
C SER A 275 -6.93 14.48 1.37
N LEU A 276 -5.73 14.34 0.82
CA LEU A 276 -4.64 15.30 1.00
C LEU A 276 -4.92 16.61 0.24
N GLU A 277 -5.47 16.53 -0.97
CA GLU A 277 -5.90 17.71 -1.74
C GLU A 277 -6.95 18.51 -0.98
N LYS A 278 -7.93 17.82 -0.36
CA LYS A 278 -8.92 18.48 0.49
C LYS A 278 -8.28 19.21 1.67
N GLN A 279 -7.33 18.57 2.36
CA GLN A 279 -6.61 19.18 3.47
C GLN A 279 -5.78 20.40 3.01
N LEU A 280 -5.16 20.30 1.83
CA LEU A 280 -4.36 21.39 1.26
C LEU A 280 -5.24 22.61 0.96
N ASN A 281 -6.40 22.41 0.34
CA ASN A 281 -7.38 23.47 0.09
C ASN A 281 -7.85 24.13 1.41
N GLU A 282 -8.14 23.33 2.45
CA GLU A 282 -8.49 23.87 3.77
C GLU A 282 -7.36 24.71 4.39
N PHE A 283 -6.09 24.32 4.18
CA PHE A 283 -4.95 25.09 4.64
C PHE A 283 -4.75 26.39 3.85
N GLU A 284 -4.94 26.36 2.53
CA GLU A 284 -4.88 27.55 1.69
C GLU A 284 -5.94 28.58 2.08
N GLU A 285 -7.18 28.14 2.31
CA GLU A 285 -8.26 29.01 2.79
C GLU A 285 -7.90 29.65 4.14
N LYS A 286 -7.42 28.85 5.11
CA LYS A 286 -6.97 29.35 6.41
C LYS A 286 -5.83 30.35 6.29
N TYR A 287 -4.87 30.09 5.39
CA TYR A 287 -3.75 30.98 5.15
C TYR A 287 -4.19 32.33 4.57
N ILE A 288 -5.15 32.33 3.63
CA ILE A 288 -5.72 33.55 3.06
C ILE A 288 -6.39 34.38 4.16
N VAL A 289 -7.19 33.75 5.03
CA VAL A 289 -7.84 34.42 6.16
C VAL A 289 -6.79 35.04 7.09
N TYR A 290 -5.79 34.27 7.51
CA TYR A 290 -4.70 34.73 8.37
C TYR A 290 -3.92 35.91 7.77
N LYS A 291 -3.58 35.83 6.47
CA LYS A 291 -2.88 36.90 5.75
C LYS A 291 -3.70 38.20 5.74
N ASN A 292 -5.01 38.10 5.54
CA ASN A 292 -5.90 39.26 5.55
C ASN A 292 -6.02 39.90 6.94
N GLU A 293 -6.06 39.09 8.01
CA GLU A 293 -6.05 39.59 9.40
C GLU A 293 -4.75 40.32 9.76
N ILE A 294 -3.61 39.77 9.35
CA ILE A 294 -2.30 40.41 9.53
C ILE A 294 -2.26 41.74 8.78
N ASN A 295 -2.68 41.79 7.52
CA ASN A 295 -2.69 43.03 6.73
C ASN A 295 -3.56 44.12 7.38
N LYS A 296 -4.75 43.77 7.88
CA LYS A 296 -5.61 44.71 8.62
C LYS A 296 -4.94 45.24 9.88
N THR A 297 -4.23 44.37 10.60
CA THR A 297 -3.51 44.76 11.81
C THR A 297 -2.36 45.71 11.49
N VAL A 298 -1.62 45.44 10.40
CA VAL A 298 -0.54 46.32 9.91
C VAL A 298 -1.09 47.69 9.47
N GLU A 299 -2.19 47.75 8.75
CA GLU A 299 -2.82 49.02 8.35
C GLU A 299 -3.32 49.84 9.53
N ASN A 300 -3.92 49.19 10.53
CA ASN A 300 -4.33 49.85 11.77
C ASN A 300 -3.13 50.42 12.52
N LEU A 301 -2.05 49.66 12.65
CA LEU A 301 -0.82 50.14 13.30
C LEU A 301 -0.20 51.32 12.55
N LYS A 302 -0.13 51.27 11.21
CA LYS A 302 0.35 52.40 10.40
C LYS A 302 -0.47 53.67 10.65
N SER A 303 -1.80 53.55 10.62
CA SER A 303 -2.71 54.68 10.86
C SER A 303 -2.51 55.29 12.26
N GLN A 304 -2.33 54.44 13.29
CA GLN A 304 -2.05 54.91 14.65
C GLN A 304 -0.71 55.64 14.77
N VAL A 305 0.32 55.15 14.07
CA VAL A 305 1.65 55.78 14.06
C VAL A 305 1.60 57.13 13.35
N GLU A 306 0.96 57.23 12.19
CA GLU A 306 0.80 58.48 11.44
C GLU A 306 0.05 59.56 12.25
N ALA A 307 -1.00 59.17 12.97
CA ALA A 307 -1.73 60.07 13.85
C ALA A 307 -0.83 60.64 14.96
N LYS A 308 -0.02 59.78 15.60
CA LYS A 308 0.94 60.23 16.63
C LYS A 308 2.02 61.15 16.07
N ILE A 309 2.53 60.86 14.87
CA ILE A 309 3.54 61.72 14.23
C ILE A 309 2.96 63.12 13.99
N LYS A 310 1.76 63.24 13.41
CA LYS A 310 1.10 64.53 13.17
C LYS A 310 0.85 65.33 14.44
N GLU A 311 0.43 64.65 15.51
CA GLU A 311 0.24 65.29 16.82
C GLU A 311 1.55 65.86 17.37
N THR A 312 2.65 65.12 17.22
CA THR A 312 3.99 65.51 17.68
C THR A 312 4.57 66.65 16.84
N GLU A 313 4.38 66.63 15.52
CA GLU A 313 4.81 67.69 14.60
C GLU A 313 4.07 69.01 14.86
N ASN A 314 2.75 68.95 15.07
CA ASN A 314 1.95 70.12 15.45
C ASN A 314 2.45 70.74 16.76
N LEU A 315 2.69 69.93 17.79
CA LEU A 315 3.26 70.36 19.07
C LEU A 315 4.65 71.01 18.91
N THR A 316 5.48 70.51 18.00
CA THR A 316 6.85 70.99 17.79
C THR A 316 6.88 72.31 17.01
N ASN A 317 6.02 72.46 16.00
CA ASN A 317 5.90 73.70 15.23
C ASN A 317 5.36 74.85 16.10
N LEU A 318 4.33 74.59 16.91
CA LEU A 318 3.75 75.57 17.83
C LEU A 318 4.75 76.04 18.92
N LYS A 319 5.68 75.19 19.36
CA LYS A 319 6.74 75.59 20.30
C LYS A 319 7.81 76.51 19.67
N ARG A 320 8.00 76.49 18.35
CA ARG A 320 9.03 77.29 17.68
C ARG A 320 8.66 78.76 17.53
N GLU A 321 7.37 79.10 17.53
CA GLU A 321 6.89 80.48 17.32
C GLU A 321 6.84 81.33 18.60
N PHE A 322 6.80 80.71 19.80
CA PHE A 322 6.70 81.44 21.08
C PHE A 322 8.06 81.58 21.77
N ASN A 323 8.62 82.80 21.81
CA ASN A 323 9.93 83.03 22.43
C ASN A 323 9.82 83.33 23.93
N LEU A 324 10.17 82.36 24.76
CA LEU A 324 10.15 82.45 26.23
C LEU A 324 11.19 83.42 26.82
N SER A 325 12.14 83.91 26.01
CA SER A 325 13.18 84.86 26.47
C SER A 325 12.73 86.33 26.45
N PHE A 326 11.55 86.63 25.91
CA PHE A 326 11.02 87.98 25.93
C PHE A 326 10.44 88.34 27.29
N GLU A 327 10.60 89.61 27.67
CA GLU A 327 10.23 90.09 29.00
C GLU A 327 8.74 90.42 29.10
N ASN A 328 8.11 90.66 27.95
CA ASN A 328 6.71 91.08 27.86
C ASN A 328 5.97 90.25 26.81
N THR A 329 4.71 89.93 27.06
CA THR A 329 3.81 89.34 26.07
C THR A 329 2.54 90.17 26.03
N ILE A 330 2.19 90.71 24.86
CA ILE A 330 1.04 91.59 24.66
C ILE A 330 -0.03 90.77 23.94
N ILE A 331 -1.18 90.65 24.59
CA ILE A 331 -2.36 89.97 24.07
C ILE A 331 -3.26 91.03 23.46
N THR A 332 -3.31 91.09 22.13
CA THR A 332 -4.10 92.09 21.40
C THR A 332 -4.55 91.58 20.03
N GLY A 333 -5.65 92.14 19.50
CA GLY A 333 -6.12 91.89 18.13
C GLY A 333 -5.37 92.69 17.06
N TYR A 334 -4.39 93.50 17.45
CA TYR A 334 -3.47 94.12 16.49
C TYR A 334 -2.34 93.14 16.15
N GLY A 335 -1.99 93.07 14.86
CA GLY A 335 -0.76 92.41 14.44
C GLY A 335 0.48 93.17 14.94
N TYR A 336 1.65 92.55 14.85
CA TYR A 336 2.89 93.23 15.21
C TYR A 336 3.14 94.46 14.32
N ASP A 337 3.30 95.61 14.96
CA ASP A 337 3.71 96.87 14.37
C ASP A 337 4.99 97.37 15.09
N ARG A 338 5.89 98.06 14.37
CA ARG A 338 7.14 98.60 14.94
C ARG A 338 6.91 99.51 16.15
N ILE A 339 5.70 100.06 16.32
CA ILE A 339 5.36 100.82 17.53
C ILE A 339 5.55 100.01 18.82
N PHE A 340 5.39 98.67 18.78
CA PHE A 340 5.63 97.80 19.94
C PHE A 340 7.11 97.72 20.33
N ASP A 341 8.05 98.02 19.42
CA ASP A 341 9.49 98.09 19.74
C ASP A 341 9.76 99.06 20.90
N SER A 342 8.91 100.08 21.05
CA SER A 342 8.97 101.08 22.12
C SER A 342 8.72 100.52 23.53
N ILE A 343 8.17 99.29 23.63
CA ILE A 343 7.89 98.60 24.89
C ILE A 343 9.07 97.69 25.30
N GLY A 344 9.99 97.43 24.37
CA GLY A 344 11.09 96.48 24.49
C GLY A 344 10.78 95.14 23.82
N ARG A 345 11.60 94.11 24.08
CA ARG A 345 11.39 92.77 23.52
C ARG A 345 10.07 92.19 24.02
N CYS A 346 9.11 92.06 23.12
CA CYS A 346 7.80 91.51 23.45
C CYS A 346 7.30 90.51 22.41
N ASN A 347 6.55 89.51 22.88
CA ASN A 347 5.68 88.72 22.02
C ASN A 347 4.39 89.52 21.80
N VAL A 348 3.87 89.57 20.56
CA VAL A 348 2.52 90.09 20.27
C VAL A 348 1.71 88.92 19.76
N VAL A 349 0.63 88.59 20.46
CA VAL A 349 -0.16 87.37 20.23
C VAL A 349 -1.64 87.72 20.23
N SER A 350 -2.42 87.11 19.34
CA SER A 350 -3.86 87.32 19.30
C SER A 350 -4.58 86.52 20.40
N PHE A 351 -5.79 86.94 20.78
CA PHE A 351 -6.59 86.21 21.77
C PHE A 351 -6.96 84.80 21.27
N GLU A 352 -7.15 84.62 19.97
CA GLU A 352 -7.56 83.37 19.35
C GLU A 352 -6.43 82.31 19.35
N GLU A 353 -5.18 82.76 19.25
CA GLU A 353 -3.96 81.93 19.33
C GLU A 353 -3.69 81.38 20.74
N LEU A 354 -4.31 81.94 21.77
CA LEU A 354 -4.12 81.55 23.17
C LEU A 354 -5.01 80.39 23.63
N ASN A 355 -5.86 79.84 22.76
CA ASN A 355 -6.81 78.81 23.16
C ASN A 355 -6.14 77.51 23.68
N ASN A 356 -4.82 77.35 23.55
CA ASN A 356 -4.01 76.33 24.23
C ASN A 356 -2.87 76.95 25.07
N LEU A 357 -3.19 77.74 26.10
CA LEU A 357 -2.27 78.40 27.07
C LEU A 357 -1.23 77.53 27.83
N ASN A 358 -0.91 76.31 27.41
CA ASN A 358 0.16 75.48 27.99
C ASN A 358 1.57 76.05 27.69
N TYR A 359 1.69 77.00 26.76
CA TYR A 359 2.96 77.61 26.38
C TYR A 359 3.53 78.62 27.39
N LEU A 360 2.72 79.08 28.36
CA LEU A 360 3.18 80.05 29.38
C LEU A 360 3.64 79.38 30.70
N GLU A 361 3.62 78.05 30.77
CA GLU A 361 4.08 77.31 31.95
C GLU A 361 5.59 77.56 32.14
N GLY A 362 5.95 78.27 33.21
CA GLY A 362 7.33 78.70 33.48
C GLY A 362 7.74 80.07 32.90
N TYR A 363 6.83 80.80 32.25
CA TYR A 363 7.09 82.17 31.77
C TYR A 363 7.26 83.15 32.94
N LYS A 364 8.39 83.87 32.97
CA LYS A 364 8.74 84.81 34.07
C LYS A 364 8.47 86.29 33.74
N GLY A 365 8.11 86.59 32.49
CA GLY A 365 7.82 87.95 32.02
C GLY A 365 6.42 88.44 32.41
N LEU A 366 6.10 89.68 32.05
CA LEU A 366 4.79 90.29 32.27
C LEU A 366 3.87 90.03 31.07
N VAL A 367 2.66 89.53 31.34
CA VAL A 367 1.60 89.44 30.32
C VAL A 367 0.73 90.71 30.37
N ILE A 368 0.57 91.37 29.24
CA ILE A 368 -0.20 92.59 29.09
C ILE A 368 -1.43 92.26 28.26
N ILE A 369 -2.61 92.45 28.83
CA ILE A 369 -3.88 92.14 28.19
C ILE A 369 -4.52 93.44 27.70
N HIS A 370 -4.69 93.58 26.40
CA HIS A 370 -5.45 94.69 25.84
C HIS A 370 -6.95 94.40 25.93
N LYS A 371 -7.67 95.10 26.83
CA LYS A 371 -9.07 94.81 27.13
C LYS A 371 -9.98 94.87 25.90
N ASN A 372 -9.77 95.84 25.01
CA ASN A 372 -10.63 96.05 23.84
C ASN A 372 -10.43 94.94 22.77
N SER A 373 -9.34 94.16 22.87
CA SER A 373 -9.09 92.99 22.03
C SER A 373 -9.79 91.72 22.51
N ILE A 374 -10.43 91.75 23.69
CA ILE A 374 -11.19 90.63 24.23
C ILE A 374 -12.67 90.97 24.19
N VAL A 375 -13.39 90.28 23.31
CA VAL A 375 -14.78 90.54 22.94
C VAL A 375 -15.73 90.43 24.14
N THR A 376 -15.54 89.43 25.01
CA THR A 376 -16.44 89.22 26.16
C THR A 376 -15.73 89.38 27.50
N THR A 377 -16.46 89.88 28.50
CA THR A 377 -15.97 89.94 29.90
C THR A 377 -15.74 88.55 30.48
N LYS A 378 -16.48 87.54 30.02
CA LYS A 378 -16.32 86.14 30.43
C LYS A 378 -14.95 85.59 30.03
N ASP A 379 -14.53 85.86 28.80
CA ASP A 379 -13.26 85.39 28.24
C ASP A 379 -12.05 86.04 28.93
N LEU A 380 -12.17 87.33 29.26
CA LEU A 380 -11.17 88.02 30.07
C LEU A 380 -11.03 87.36 31.45
N LEU A 381 -12.13 87.10 32.15
CA LEU A 381 -12.10 86.48 33.48
C LEU A 381 -11.49 85.07 33.46
N LEU A 382 -11.78 84.29 32.41
CA LEU A 382 -11.18 82.97 32.21
C LEU A 382 -9.67 83.06 31.99
N LEU A 383 -9.22 83.98 31.14
CA LEU A 383 -7.80 84.23 30.89
C LEU A 383 -7.07 84.66 32.17
N GLU A 384 -7.63 85.62 32.91
CA GLU A 384 -7.06 86.07 34.19
C GLU A 384 -6.98 84.94 35.22
N LYS A 385 -8.04 84.13 35.35
CA LYS A 385 -8.06 82.97 36.27
C LYS A 385 -6.98 81.96 35.92
N LYS A 386 -6.76 81.71 34.62
CA LYS A 386 -5.74 80.78 34.13
C LYS A 386 -4.32 81.31 34.34
N LEU A 387 -4.07 82.60 34.07
CA LEU A 387 -2.78 83.25 34.35
C LEU A 387 -2.46 83.26 35.85
N LYS A 388 -3.45 83.54 36.71
CA LYS A 388 -3.31 83.42 38.17
C LYS A 388 -2.99 81.99 38.60
N GLY A 389 -3.68 81.00 38.03
CA GLY A 389 -3.45 79.58 38.33
C GLY A 389 -2.03 79.11 38.01
N ASN A 390 -1.41 79.69 36.99
CA ASN A 390 -0.04 79.39 36.56
C ASN A 390 1.04 80.32 37.18
N ASN A 391 0.68 81.14 38.18
CA ASN A 391 1.59 82.11 38.81
C ASN A 391 2.25 83.13 37.85
N ILE A 392 1.59 83.47 36.74
CA ILE A 392 2.11 84.43 35.76
C ILE A 392 1.67 85.85 36.12
N LYS A 393 2.62 86.80 36.13
CA LYS A 393 2.31 88.22 36.33
C LYS A 393 1.57 88.76 35.12
N PHE A 394 0.45 89.45 35.35
CA PHE A 394 -0.29 90.09 34.27
C PHE A 394 -0.85 91.46 34.64
N THR A 395 -1.15 92.27 33.63
CA THR A 395 -1.86 93.55 33.79
C THR A 395 -2.84 93.74 32.64
N VAL A 396 -3.96 94.41 32.92
CA VAL A 396 -4.98 94.73 31.92
C VAL A 396 -4.90 96.22 31.61
N ILE A 397 -4.89 96.55 30.32
CA ILE A 397 -4.75 97.91 29.81
C ILE A 397 -5.88 98.20 28.82
N PHE A 398 -6.30 99.47 28.81
CA PHE A 398 -7.31 100.00 27.91
C PHE A 398 -6.63 100.91 26.88
N GLY A 399 -7.09 100.86 25.64
CA GLY A 399 -6.69 101.74 24.56
C GLY A 399 -7.65 101.57 23.40
N VAL A 400 -8.01 102.66 22.72
CA VAL A 400 -8.87 102.58 21.54
C VAL A 400 -8.03 102.44 20.28
N THR A 401 -6.84 103.05 20.25
CA THR A 401 -5.86 102.90 19.17
C THR A 401 -4.60 102.16 19.62
N ILE A 402 -3.79 101.69 18.67
CA ILE A 402 -2.53 100.99 18.94
C ILE A 402 -1.52 101.91 19.66
N GLU A 403 -1.46 103.19 19.29
CA GLU A 403 -0.61 104.21 19.92
C GLU A 403 -1.04 104.47 21.36
N GLU A 404 -2.35 104.57 21.60
CA GLU A 404 -2.91 104.78 22.94
C GLU A 404 -2.63 103.58 23.85
N MET A 405 -2.80 102.36 23.33
CA MET A 405 -2.46 101.13 24.04
C MET A 405 -0.97 101.09 24.39
N VAL A 406 -0.07 101.31 23.43
CA VAL A 406 1.39 101.30 23.64
C VAL A 406 1.80 102.34 24.67
N ARG A 407 1.26 103.56 24.58
CA ARG A 407 1.50 104.62 25.57
C ARG A 407 1.05 104.19 26.97
N ASN A 408 -0.13 103.59 27.09
CA ASN A 408 -0.66 103.12 28.37
C ASN A 408 0.15 101.95 28.92
N ILE A 409 0.69 101.07 28.07
CA ILE A 409 1.65 100.04 28.43
C ILE A 409 2.90 100.64 29.06
N ILE A 410 3.54 101.59 28.38
CA ILE A 410 4.77 102.24 28.85
C ILE A 410 4.54 102.92 30.20
N ILE A 411 3.44 103.67 30.33
CA ILE A 411 3.07 104.33 31.59
C ILE A 411 2.84 103.30 32.69
N LYS A 412 2.11 102.22 32.42
CA LYS A 412 1.80 101.18 33.41
C LYS A 412 3.06 100.45 33.87
N LYS A 413 3.96 100.12 32.94
CA LYS A 413 5.26 99.50 33.20
C LYS A 413 6.13 100.37 34.12
N SER A 414 6.22 101.68 33.83
CA SER A 414 6.97 102.65 34.67
C SER A 414 6.48 102.72 36.13
N LYS A 415 5.18 102.51 36.38
CA LYS A 415 4.59 102.49 37.73
C LYS A 415 4.75 101.16 38.47
N LEU A 416 5.07 100.08 37.77
CA LEU A 416 5.20 98.73 38.33
C LEU A 416 6.65 98.41 38.75
N GLY A 417 7.61 99.30 38.50
CA GLY A 417 9.02 99.12 38.87
C GLY A 417 9.73 98.02 38.09
N VAL A 418 9.26 97.74 36.86
CA VAL A 418 9.80 96.73 35.93
C VAL A 418 10.21 97.39 34.62
#